data_AF-A0A7S2AGH6-F1
#
_entry.id   AF-A0A7S2AGH6-F1
#
_cell.length_a   1.000
_cell.length_b   1.000
_cell.length_c   1.000
_cell.angle_alpha   90.00
_cell.angle_beta   90.00
_cell.angle_gamma   90.00
#
_symmetry.space_group_name_H-M   'P 1'
#
loop_
_entity.id
_entity.type
_entity.pdbx_description
1 polymer ?
#
loop_
_entity_poly.entity_id
_entity_poly.type
_entity_poly.pdbx_seq_one_letter_code
_entity_poly.pdbx_strand_id
1 'polypeptide(L)'
;QKQIELNYTGPDTGDEKTLVPVAVLQHSKDECSVVPKPGIIAEYFPEEYENETIPDGVEPDIVRTEKQLDFDEVLEAWEGLPARYASGFAARYTTYVNLTCNGDRKAKYTFSLE
;
A
#
# COMPACT_ATOMS: atom_id res chain seq x y z
N GLN A 1 -1.55 -3.05 -23.69
CA GLN A 1 -2.57 -3.01 -22.63
C GLN A 1 -3.87 -3.54 -23.21
N LYS A 2 -4.62 -4.40 -22.50
CA LYS A 2 -5.95 -4.81 -22.94
C LYS A 2 -6.96 -3.77 -22.42
N GLN A 3 -7.67 -3.11 -23.33
CA GLN A 3 -8.79 -2.23 -23.01
C GLN A 3 -10.05 -3.08 -22.92
N ILE A 4 -10.77 -3.00 -21.81
CA ILE A 4 -12.04 -3.69 -21.59
C ILE A 4 -13.13 -2.62 -21.51
N GLU A 5 -14.15 -2.75 -22.35
CA GLU A 5 -15.26 -1.81 -22.43
C GLU A 5 -16.57 -2.52 -22.13
N LEU A 6 -17.33 -1.96 -21.19
CA LEU A 6 -18.69 -2.42 -20.88
C LEU A 6 -19.68 -1.55 -21.65
N ASN A 7 -20.48 -2.20 -22.49
CA ASN A 7 -21.48 -1.56 -23.34
C ASN A 7 -22.84 -2.24 -23.13
N TYR A 8 -23.93 -1.51 -23.38
CA TYR A 8 -25.30 -2.00 -23.29
C TYR A 8 -26.16 -1.52 -24.47
N THR A 9 -27.31 -2.15 -24.66
CA THR A 9 -28.30 -1.83 -25.69
C THR A 9 -29.69 -1.95 -25.09
N GLY A 10 -30.52 -0.94 -25.31
CA GLY A 10 -31.92 -0.94 -24.87
C GLY A 10 -32.75 0.15 -25.55
N PRO A 11 -34.06 0.19 -25.30
CA PRO A 11 -34.95 1.22 -25.85
C PRO A 11 -34.51 2.65 -25.49
N ASP A 12 -33.85 2.82 -24.35
CA ASP A 12 -33.28 4.08 -23.86
C ASP A 12 -32.00 4.51 -24.59
N THR A 13 -31.32 3.58 -25.26
CA THR A 13 -30.19 3.87 -26.17
C THR A 13 -30.62 3.91 -27.63
N GLY A 14 -31.93 3.92 -27.92
CA GLY A 14 -32.44 3.82 -29.29
C GLY A 14 -32.09 2.51 -29.98
N ASP A 15 -31.95 1.43 -29.19
CA ASP A 15 -31.47 0.12 -29.63
C ASP A 15 -30.05 0.13 -30.23
N GLU A 16 -29.27 1.18 -29.96
CA GLU A 16 -27.86 1.26 -30.32
C GLU A 16 -26.95 0.76 -29.18
N LYS A 17 -25.77 0.25 -29.53
CA LYS A 17 -24.76 -0.17 -28.56
C LYS A 17 -24.03 1.05 -28.02
N THR A 18 -24.18 1.34 -26.73
CA THR A 18 -23.60 2.51 -26.08
C THR A 18 -22.77 2.10 -24.87
N LEU A 19 -21.75 2.90 -24.54
CA LEU A 19 -20.95 2.74 -23.32
C LEU A 19 -21.85 2.91 -22.09
N VAL A 20 -21.69 2.05 -21.08
CA VAL A 20 -22.43 2.19 -19.82
C VAL A 20 -21.96 3.46 -19.09
N PRO A 21 -22.85 4.42 -18.76
CA PRO A 21 -22.46 5.63 -18.07
C PRO A 21 -21.90 5.35 -16.67
N VAL A 22 -20.83 6.05 -16.29
CA VAL A 22 -20.22 5.87 -14.95
C VAL A 22 -21.22 6.16 -13.83
N ALA A 23 -22.12 7.13 -14.02
CA ALA A 23 -23.12 7.52 -13.01
C ALA A 23 -24.12 6.42 -12.65
N VAL A 24 -24.29 5.39 -13.49
CA VAL A 24 -25.19 4.26 -13.22
C VAL A 24 -24.46 3.01 -12.71
N LEU A 25 -23.13 3.05 -12.65
CA LEU A 25 -22.34 1.97 -12.09
C LEU A 25 -22.35 2.07 -10.56
N GLN A 26 -22.90 1.04 -9.92
CA GLN A 26 -22.81 0.88 -8.47
C GLN A 26 -21.80 -0.22 -8.14
N HIS A 27 -20.82 0.12 -7.32
CA HIS A 27 -19.91 -0.88 -6.77
C HIS A 27 -20.69 -1.73 -5.75
N SER A 28 -20.90 -3.02 -6.07
CA SER A 28 -21.42 -3.99 -5.11
C SER A 28 -20.32 -4.32 -4.09
N LYS A 29 -20.48 -3.88 -2.84
CA LYS A 29 -19.53 -4.13 -1.75
C LYS A 29 -19.68 -5.53 -1.12
N ASP A 30 -20.71 -6.28 -1.49
CA ASP A 30 -21.01 -7.59 -0.87
C ASP A 30 -20.01 -8.68 -1.29
N GLU A 31 -19.24 -8.44 -2.36
CA GLU A 31 -18.04 -9.20 -2.71
C GLU A 31 -16.77 -8.35 -2.54
N CYS A 32 -16.61 -7.73 -1.36
CA CYS A 32 -15.32 -7.14 -0.99
C CYS A 32 -14.33 -8.26 -0.66
N SER A 33 -13.90 -9.02 -1.67
CA SER A 33 -12.71 -9.83 -1.53
C SER A 33 -11.55 -8.88 -1.24
N VAL A 34 -11.00 -8.97 -0.03
CA VAL A 34 -9.77 -8.24 0.31
C VAL A 34 -8.70 -8.79 -0.61
N VAL A 35 -8.39 -8.07 -1.69
CA VAL A 35 -7.24 -8.39 -2.54
C VAL A 35 -6.02 -8.05 -1.69
N PRO A 36 -5.24 -9.05 -1.21
CA PRO A 36 -4.05 -8.77 -0.44
C PRO A 36 -3.08 -8.09 -1.40
N LYS A 37 -2.85 -6.79 -1.21
CA LYS A 37 -1.81 -6.11 -1.96
C LYS A 37 -0.48 -6.46 -1.28
N PRO A 38 0.45 -7.14 -1.97
CA PRO A 38 1.76 -7.40 -1.41
C PRO A 38 2.44 -6.06 -1.11
N GLY A 39 3.14 -6.00 0.02
CA GLY A 39 3.83 -4.81 0.46
C GLY A 39 3.89 -4.71 1.98
N ILE A 40 4.30 -3.53 2.41
CA ILE A 40 4.59 -3.22 3.80
C ILE A 40 3.80 -1.97 4.13
N ILE A 41 2.96 -2.05 5.15
CA ILE A 41 2.25 -0.86 5.64
C ILE A 41 3.29 0.00 6.34
N ALA A 42 3.48 1.21 5.83
CA ALA A 42 4.39 2.20 6.37
C ALA A 42 3.59 3.33 6.98
N GLU A 43 3.86 3.59 8.26
CA GLU A 43 3.30 4.66 9.06
C GLU A 43 4.42 5.65 9.39
N TYR A 44 4.28 6.90 8.98
CA TYR A 44 5.31 7.93 9.13
C TYR A 44 4.91 9.00 10.12
N PHE A 45 5.83 9.33 11.02
CA PHE A 45 5.67 10.30 12.10
C PHE A 45 6.66 11.44 11.88
N PRO A 46 6.23 12.71 11.87
CA PRO A 46 7.05 13.85 11.42
C PRO A 46 8.11 14.30 12.45
N GLU A 47 8.41 13.45 13.44
CA GLU A 47 9.33 13.72 14.54
C GLU A 47 10.09 12.44 14.91
N GLU A 48 11.22 12.62 15.59
CA GLU A 48 11.99 11.54 16.20
C GLU A 48 11.49 11.30 17.63
N TYR A 49 11.55 10.04 18.08
CA TYR A 49 11.18 9.67 19.43
C TYR A 49 12.39 9.27 20.25
N GLU A 50 12.38 9.61 21.54
CA GLU A 50 13.40 9.17 22.49
C GLU A 50 13.42 7.63 22.55
N ASN A 51 14.63 7.05 22.60
CA ASN A 51 14.86 5.60 22.65
C ASN A 51 14.32 4.82 21.43
N GLU A 52 14.22 5.45 20.26
CA GLU A 52 13.82 4.81 18.99
C GLU A 52 12.46 4.08 19.07
N THR A 53 11.62 4.49 20.03
CA THR A 53 10.33 3.83 20.31
C THR A 53 9.20 4.83 20.11
N ILE A 54 8.33 4.54 19.15
CA ILE A 54 7.11 5.33 18.92
C ILE A 54 6.13 5.07 20.09
N PRO A 55 5.69 6.09 20.85
CA PRO A 55 4.78 5.90 21.97
C PRO A 55 3.41 5.36 21.56
N ASP A 56 2.79 4.60 22.46
CA ASP A 56 1.42 4.12 22.26
C ASP A 56 0.43 5.28 22.17
N GLY A 57 -0.55 5.16 21.26
CA GLY A 57 -1.61 6.16 21.07
C GLY A 57 -1.23 7.34 20.19
N VAL A 58 0.01 7.40 19.69
CA VAL A 58 0.43 8.38 18.68
C VAL A 58 -0.04 7.91 17.30
N GLU A 59 -0.72 8.80 16.57
CA GLU A 59 -1.18 8.54 15.21
C GLU A 59 -0.15 9.00 14.17
N PRO A 60 0.03 8.24 13.08
CA PRO A 60 0.90 8.66 11.98
C PRO A 60 0.25 9.76 11.14
N ASP A 61 1.09 10.65 10.63
CA ASP A 61 0.71 11.70 9.69
C ASP A 61 0.41 11.13 8.29
N ILE A 62 1.15 10.09 7.91
CA ILE A 62 1.08 9.47 6.58
C ILE A 62 1.06 7.95 6.76
N VAL A 63 0.09 7.31 6.10
CA VAL A 63 0.01 5.85 5.97
C VAL A 63 0.03 5.50 4.49
N ARG A 64 1.00 4.68 4.06
CA ARG A 64 1.08 4.19 2.68
C ARG A 64 1.58 2.75 2.61
N THR A 65 1.56 2.18 1.42
CA THR A 65 2.09 0.84 1.15
C THR A 65 3.43 0.95 0.45
N GLU A 66 4.49 0.50 1.13
CA GLU A 66 5.82 0.33 0.56
C GLU A 66 5.94 -1.01 -0.15
N LYS A 67 6.70 -1.04 -1.25
CA LYS A 67 6.98 -2.27 -1.99
C LYS A 67 8.22 -2.99 -1.47
N GLN A 68 9.17 -2.25 -0.89
CA GLN A 68 10.42 -2.73 -0.34
C GLN A 68 10.89 -1.82 0.81
N LEU A 69 11.81 -2.31 1.66
CA LEU A 69 12.52 -1.53 2.68
C LEU A 69 14.02 -1.52 2.39
N ASP A 70 14.34 -1.21 1.14
CA ASP A 70 15.72 -1.12 0.64
C ASP A 70 15.86 0.27 0.03
N PHE A 71 16.38 1.18 0.85
CA PHE A 71 16.49 2.60 0.55
C PHE A 71 17.88 3.10 0.91
N ASP A 72 18.45 3.91 0.01
CA ASP A 72 19.69 4.62 0.30
C ASP A 72 19.48 5.63 1.43
N GLU A 73 20.52 5.81 2.25
CA GLU A 73 20.56 6.91 3.21
C GLU A 73 20.59 8.25 2.46
N VAL A 74 19.68 9.16 2.83
CA VAL A 74 19.57 10.49 2.23
C VAL A 74 19.54 11.57 3.31
N LEU A 75 20.10 12.74 2.97
CA LEU A 75 20.07 13.94 3.83
C LEU A 75 18.86 14.86 3.54
N GLU A 76 18.09 14.55 2.51
CA GLU A 76 16.90 15.28 2.12
C GLU A 76 15.63 14.58 2.62
N ALA A 77 14.46 15.19 2.39
CA ALA A 77 13.20 14.52 2.68
C ALA A 77 13.12 13.19 1.92
N TRP A 78 12.69 12.15 2.61
CA TRP A 78 12.59 10.82 2.04
C TRP A 78 11.62 10.79 0.85
N GLU A 79 11.82 9.88 -0.10
CA GLU A 79 11.09 9.88 -1.37
C GLU A 79 9.57 9.83 -1.16
N GLY A 80 8.88 10.80 -1.76
CA GLY A 80 7.44 10.93 -1.68
C GLY A 80 6.92 11.36 -0.30
N LEU A 81 7.79 11.73 0.64
CA LEU A 81 7.41 12.40 1.88
C LEU A 81 7.54 13.93 1.72
N PRO A 82 6.70 14.71 2.43
CA PRO A 82 6.81 16.16 2.45
C PRO A 82 8.13 16.64 3.07
N ALA A 83 8.57 17.85 2.71
CA ALA A 83 9.83 18.44 3.18
C ALA A 83 10.02 18.45 4.71
N ARG A 84 8.93 18.42 5.49
CA ARG A 84 8.99 18.35 6.97
C ARG A 84 9.68 17.08 7.51
N TYR A 85 9.77 16.02 6.70
CA TYR A 85 10.46 14.78 7.04
C TYR A 85 11.98 14.82 6.78
N ALA A 86 12.53 15.95 6.32
CA ALA A 86 13.99 16.10 6.14
C ALA A 86 14.75 16.33 7.46
N SER A 87 14.04 16.63 8.56
CA SER A 87 14.65 17.07 9.83
C SER A 87 14.88 15.94 10.84
N GLY A 88 14.75 14.69 10.40
CA GLY A 88 14.56 13.54 11.28
C GLY A 88 13.08 13.18 11.39
N PHE A 89 12.79 11.89 11.44
CA PHE A 89 11.45 11.35 11.53
C PHE A 89 11.51 9.90 12.04
N ALA A 90 10.36 9.36 12.45
CA ALA A 90 10.21 7.95 12.76
C ALA A 90 9.25 7.28 11.78
N ALA A 91 9.46 5.99 11.54
CA ALA A 91 8.56 5.17 10.75
C ALA A 91 8.30 3.82 11.43
N ARG A 92 7.06 3.34 11.31
CA ARG A 92 6.65 1.99 11.72
C ARG A 92 6.25 1.19 10.49
N TYR A 93 6.83 0.00 10.37
CA TYR A 93 6.58 -0.91 9.26
C TYR A 93 5.89 -2.19 9.74
N THR A 94 4.72 -2.47 9.16
CA THR A 94 3.93 -3.67 9.48
C THR A 94 3.72 -4.50 8.22
N THR A 95 4.11 -5.78 8.27
CA THR A 95 3.91 -6.72 7.16
C THR A 95 3.84 -8.16 7.63
N TYR A 96 3.48 -9.06 6.71
CA TYR A 96 3.62 -10.50 6.86
C TYR A 96 4.64 -11.00 5.87
N VAL A 97 5.67 -11.71 6.36
CA VAL A 97 6.67 -12.34 5.50
C VAL A 97 6.31 -13.80 5.32
N ASN A 98 6.04 -14.20 4.07
CA ASN A 98 5.85 -15.60 3.74
C ASN A 98 7.21 -16.28 3.53
N LEU A 99 7.62 -17.13 4.46
CA LEU A 99 8.90 -17.84 4.40
C LEU A 99 8.72 -19.21 3.72
N THR A 100 9.45 -19.44 2.63
CA THR A 100 9.42 -20.71 1.89
C THR A 100 10.73 -21.46 2.06
N CYS A 101 10.64 -22.77 2.33
CA CYS A 101 11.79 -23.65 2.54
C CYS A 101 12.18 -24.49 1.31
N ASN A 102 11.75 -24.12 0.10
CA ASN A 102 12.11 -24.77 -1.18
C ASN A 102 12.06 -26.32 -1.21
N GLY A 103 11.20 -26.94 -0.38
CA GLY A 103 11.07 -28.40 -0.28
C GLY A 103 11.90 -29.06 0.83
N ASP A 104 12.72 -28.29 1.55
CA ASP A 104 13.43 -28.77 2.73
C ASP A 104 12.49 -28.98 3.90
N ARG A 105 12.80 -29.98 4.76
CA ARG A 105 11.99 -30.26 5.95
C ARG A 105 12.12 -29.19 7.04
N LYS A 106 13.21 -28.42 7.04
CA LYS A 106 13.52 -27.38 8.02
C LYS A 106 14.42 -26.33 7.37
N ALA A 107 14.19 -25.06 7.70
CA ALA A 107 15.05 -23.94 7.35
C ALA A 107 15.25 -23.06 8.59
N LYS A 108 16.36 -22.31 8.62
CA LYS A 108 16.63 -21.27 9.61
C LYS A 108 16.81 -19.96 8.87
N TYR A 109 16.12 -18.93 9.32
CA TYR A 109 16.18 -17.57 8.77
C TYR A 109 16.73 -16.62 9.84
N THR A 110 17.44 -15.60 9.40
CA THR A 110 17.96 -14.51 10.24
C THR A 110 17.54 -13.19 9.58
N PHE A 111 17.04 -12.25 10.39
CA PHE A 111 16.78 -10.88 9.95
C PHE A 111 17.90 -10.00 10.48
N SER A 112 18.45 -9.16 9.62
CA SER A 112 19.44 -8.14 9.96
C SER A 112 18.97 -6.80 9.42
N LEU A 113 19.39 -5.74 10.11
CA LEU A 113 19.35 -4.37 9.62
C LEU A 113 20.81 -4.00 9.41
N GLU A 114 21.14 -3.50 8.22
CA GLU A 114 22.48 -3.07 7.83
C GLU A 114 22.51 -1.56 7.60
#